data_AF-A0A7S2YNC3-F1
#
_entry.id   AF-A0A7S2YNC3-F1
#
_cell.length_a   1.000
_cell.length_b   1.000
_cell.length_c   1.000
_cell.angle_alpha   90.00
_cell.angle_beta   90.00
_cell.angle_gamma   90.00
#
_symmetry.space_group_name_H-M   'P 1'
#
loop_
_entity.id
_entity.type
_entity.pdbx_description
1 polymer ?
#
loop_
_entity_poly.entity_id
_entity_poly.type
_entity_poly.pdbx_seq_one_letter_code
_entity_poly.pdbx_strand_id
1 'polypeptide(L)'
;DNAWTELESTVYHVSIPQEYLWPALDRLVQHFVAPLLLESAVDRELQAIESEFQLNRPSDACRRSQLICATAPAHHFYAKFGWGNLRSLRDIPHQLLANGDCDDGQAATLAQMRTFFDRYYYATNMRLVVQGAATLDQLQQQVESIFGVIPAQPRLTCPRYPYPIVQPTNLADLPSCFFAS
;
A
#
# COMPACT_ATOMS: atom_id res chain seq x y z
N ASP A 1 8.46 13.51 1.64
CA ASP A 1 7.67 12.27 1.68
C ASP A 1 8.12 11.37 2.81
N ASN A 2 7.17 10.88 3.59
CA ASN A 2 7.43 10.08 4.81
C ASN A 2 7.08 8.59 4.61
N ALA A 3 6.44 8.24 3.49
CA ALA A 3 6.18 6.87 3.07
C ALA A 3 5.96 6.81 1.56
N TRP A 4 6.22 5.66 0.95
CA TRP A 4 5.85 5.37 -0.43
C TRP A 4 5.50 3.89 -0.60
N THR A 5 4.68 3.59 -1.61
CA THR A 5 4.29 2.22 -1.95
C THR A 5 4.79 1.88 -3.35
N GLU A 6 5.57 0.82 -3.44
CA GLU A 6 5.98 0.18 -4.69
C GLU A 6 5.14 -1.07 -4.94
N LEU A 7 5.45 -1.81 -6.00
CA LEU A 7 4.69 -2.99 -6.39
C LEU A 7 4.71 -4.12 -5.34
N GLU A 8 5.81 -4.24 -4.60
CA GLU A 8 6.06 -5.35 -3.67
C GLU A 8 6.30 -4.89 -2.22
N SER A 9 6.43 -3.58 -1.98
CA SER A 9 6.77 -3.06 -0.67
C SER A 9 6.11 -1.72 -0.37
N THR A 10 5.78 -1.51 0.91
CA THR A 10 5.42 -0.21 1.46
C THR A 10 6.52 0.19 2.42
N VAL A 11 7.14 1.34 2.20
CA VAL A 11 8.27 1.83 2.99
C VAL A 11 7.81 3.04 3.79
N TYR A 12 8.06 3.01 5.10
CA TYR A 12 7.86 4.13 6.02
C TYR A 12 9.22 4.62 6.49
N HIS A 13 9.49 5.92 6.34
CA HIS A 13 10.76 6.54 6.75
C HIS A 13 10.50 7.80 7.56
N VAL A 14 11.15 7.91 8.71
CA VAL A 14 11.07 9.08 9.60
C VAL A 14 12.47 9.47 10.08
N SER A 15 12.72 10.77 10.20
CA SER A 15 13.93 11.32 10.82
C SER A 15 13.51 12.17 12.01
N ILE A 16 14.01 11.84 13.20
CA ILE A 16 13.53 12.37 14.48
C ILE A 16 14.74 12.77 15.33
N PRO A 17 14.68 13.91 16.06
CA PRO A 17 15.73 14.24 17.03
C PRO A 17 15.92 13.11 18.04
N GLN A 18 17.18 12.85 18.41
CA GLN A 18 17.56 11.70 19.25
C GLN A 18 16.77 11.61 20.56
N GLU A 19 16.47 12.76 21.17
CA GLU A 19 15.72 12.86 22.43
C GLU A 19 14.27 12.35 22.33
N TYR A 20 13.68 12.32 21.13
CA TYR A 20 12.31 11.87 20.89
C TYR A 20 12.23 10.54 20.13
N LEU A 21 13.36 9.90 19.83
CA LEU A 21 13.41 8.69 19.02
C LEU A 21 12.49 7.59 19.56
N TRP A 22 12.66 7.20 20.83
CA TRP A 22 11.90 6.09 21.41
C TRP A 22 10.41 6.39 21.58
N PRO A 23 9.99 7.54 22.15
CA PRO A 23 8.58 7.89 22.20
C PRO A 23 7.93 7.95 20.82
N ALA A 24 8.67 8.36 19.79
CA ALA A 24 8.13 8.40 18.44
C ALA A 24 7.99 7.01 17.81
N LEU A 25 8.97 6.12 18.03
CA LEU A 25 8.87 4.73 17.58
C LEU A 25 7.74 3.97 18.29
N ASP A 26 7.50 4.25 19.56
CA ASP A 26 6.36 3.70 20.33
C ASP A 26 4.99 4.13 19.75
N ARG A 27 4.90 5.33 19.19
CA ARG A 27 3.71 5.77 18.44
C ARG A 27 3.65 5.16 17.04
N LEU A 28 4.81 5.06 16.38
CA LEU A 28 4.90 4.50 15.04
C LEU A 28 4.44 3.05 15.02
N VAL A 29 4.86 2.23 16.00
CA VAL A 29 4.52 0.81 16.03
C VAL A 29 3.01 0.56 16.08
N GLN A 30 2.22 1.47 16.67
CA GLN A 30 0.76 1.35 16.73
C GLN A 30 0.10 1.28 15.35
N HIS A 31 0.72 1.88 14.33
CA HIS A 31 0.24 1.78 12.94
C HIS A 31 0.30 0.35 12.40
N PHE A 32 1.19 -0.48 12.96
CA PHE A 32 1.41 -1.87 12.55
C PHE A 32 0.80 -2.89 13.52
N VAL A 33 0.23 -2.44 14.64
CA VAL A 33 -0.40 -3.30 15.65
C VAL A 33 -1.91 -3.17 15.61
N ALA A 34 -2.43 -1.95 15.66
CA ALA A 34 -3.85 -1.68 15.78
C ALA A 34 -4.21 -0.34 15.13
N PRO A 35 -4.15 -0.22 13.79
CA PRO A 35 -4.58 0.99 13.11
C PRO A 35 -6.07 1.20 13.35
N LEU A 36 -6.44 2.41 13.77
CA LEU A 36 -7.83 2.75 14.09
C LEU A 36 -8.76 2.59 12.87
N LEU A 37 -8.27 2.98 11.69
CA LEU A 37 -9.03 3.00 10.43
C LEU A 37 -10.40 3.67 10.64
N LEU A 38 -10.35 4.95 10.99
CA LEU A 38 -11.53 5.76 11.29
C LEU A 38 -12.33 6.04 10.03
N GLU A 39 -13.62 5.74 10.06
CA GLU A 39 -14.56 6.02 8.98
C GLU A 39 -14.58 7.51 8.59
N SER A 40 -14.59 8.39 9.59
CA SER A 40 -14.51 9.85 9.41
C SER A 40 -13.19 10.35 8.77
N ALA A 41 -12.19 9.47 8.63
CA ALA A 41 -10.96 9.77 7.92
C ALA A 41 -10.95 9.24 6.47
N VAL A 42 -11.77 8.25 6.13
CA VAL A 42 -11.76 7.57 4.81
C VAL A 42 -11.95 8.56 3.68
N ASP A 43 -12.99 9.40 3.74
CA ASP A 43 -13.25 10.37 2.68
C ASP A 43 -12.11 11.35 2.49
N ARG A 44 -11.49 11.79 3.59
CA ARG A 44 -10.35 12.73 3.54
C ARG A 44 -9.15 12.09 2.87
N GLU A 45 -8.81 10.85 3.24
CA GLU A 45 -7.70 10.11 2.65
C GLU A 45 -7.97 9.80 1.17
N LEU A 46 -9.20 9.43 0.80
CA LEU A 46 -9.59 9.21 -0.60
C LEU A 46 -9.42 10.48 -1.45
N GLN A 47 -9.77 11.66 -0.92
CA GLN A 47 -9.55 12.94 -1.61
C GLN A 47 -8.06 13.30 -1.73
N ALA A 48 -7.25 12.94 -0.72
CA ALA A 48 -5.80 13.12 -0.80
C ALA A 48 -5.18 12.24 -1.90
N ILE A 49 -5.57 10.96 -1.97
CA ILE A 49 -5.14 10.03 -3.02
C ILE A 49 -5.58 10.53 -4.41
N GLU A 50 -6.81 11.02 -4.55
CA GLU A 50 -7.27 11.61 -5.81
C GLU A 50 -6.42 12.82 -6.23
N SER A 51 -6.12 13.70 -5.28
CA SER A 51 -5.29 14.87 -5.53
C SER A 51 -3.87 14.48 -5.98
N GLU A 52 -3.28 13.48 -5.32
CA GLU A 52 -1.97 12.93 -5.69
C GLU A 52 -2.00 12.27 -7.07
N PHE A 53 -3.06 11.51 -7.38
CA PHE A 53 -3.26 10.91 -8.70
C PHE A 53 -3.37 11.97 -9.80
N GLN A 54 -4.17 13.03 -9.59
CA GLN A 54 -4.32 14.11 -10.58
C GLN A 54 -3.02 14.89 -10.79
N LEU A 55 -2.27 15.14 -9.71
CA LEU A 55 -0.98 15.82 -9.79
C LEU A 55 0.06 15.01 -10.58
N ASN A 56 0.04 13.67 -10.44
CA ASN A 56 0.99 12.78 -11.11
C ASN A 56 0.52 12.27 -12.49
N ARG A 57 -0.77 12.43 -12.83
CA ARG A 57 -1.33 12.04 -14.13
C ARG A 57 -0.56 12.56 -15.36
N PRO A 58 -0.08 13.82 -15.42
CA PRO A 58 0.69 14.31 -16.56
C PRO A 58 2.17 13.87 -16.56
N SER A 59 2.67 13.22 -15.50
CA SER A 59 4.08 12.80 -15.41
C SER A 59 4.39 11.67 -16.39
N ASP A 60 5.36 11.87 -17.28
CA ASP A 60 5.80 10.86 -18.25
C ASP A 60 6.34 9.59 -17.59
N ALA A 61 7.00 9.73 -16.42
CA ALA A 61 7.45 8.58 -15.65
C ALA A 61 6.26 7.72 -15.19
N CYS A 62 5.19 8.36 -14.72
CA CYS A 62 3.97 7.69 -14.25
C CYS A 62 3.21 7.06 -15.43
N ARG A 63 3.08 7.78 -16.55
CA ARG A 63 2.46 7.29 -17.79
C ARG A 63 3.22 6.08 -18.35
N ARG A 64 4.56 6.12 -18.35
CA ARG A 64 5.40 5.00 -18.77
C ARG A 64 5.19 3.79 -17.86
N SER A 65 5.19 3.97 -16.53
CA SER A 65 4.91 2.89 -15.59
C SER A 65 3.55 2.26 -15.86
N GLN A 66 2.51 3.08 -16.04
CA GLN A 66 1.16 2.63 -16.35
C GLN A 66 1.06 1.89 -17.70
N LEU A 67 1.83 2.30 -18.70
CA LEU A 67 1.91 1.60 -19.99
C LEU A 67 2.52 0.20 -19.81
N ILE A 68 3.55 0.05 -18.99
CA ILE A 68 4.14 -1.26 -18.68
C ILE A 68 3.12 -2.13 -17.95
N CYS A 69 2.36 -1.57 -17.00
CA CYS A 69 1.26 -2.28 -16.36
C CYS A 69 0.20 -2.73 -17.38
N ALA A 70 -0.23 -1.85 -18.27
CA ALA A 70 -1.26 -2.17 -19.26
C ALA A 70 -0.82 -3.22 -20.31
N THR A 71 0.48 -3.31 -20.57
CA THR A 71 1.10 -4.27 -21.50
C THR A 71 1.47 -5.59 -20.84
N ALA A 72 1.39 -5.69 -19.51
CA ALA A 72 1.63 -6.93 -18.79
C ALA A 72 0.51 -7.95 -19.04
N PRO A 73 0.80 -9.27 -19.00
CA PRO A 73 -0.24 -10.28 -19.10
C PRO A 73 -1.32 -10.08 -18.04
N ALA A 74 -2.61 -10.17 -18.40
CA ALA A 74 -3.71 -9.86 -17.50
C ALA A 74 -3.75 -10.69 -16.20
N HIS A 75 -3.16 -11.89 -16.22
CA HIS A 75 -3.05 -12.77 -15.06
C HIS A 75 -1.86 -12.42 -14.14
N HIS A 76 -0.97 -11.52 -14.56
CA HIS A 76 0.23 -11.13 -13.83
C HIS A 76 -0.06 -9.95 -12.89
N PHE A 77 0.54 -9.95 -11.68
CA PHE A 77 0.29 -8.91 -10.68
C PHE A 77 0.64 -7.50 -11.17
N TYR A 78 1.61 -7.39 -12.08
CA TYR A 78 2.05 -6.13 -12.69
C TYR A 78 0.96 -5.48 -13.56
N ALA A 79 -0.08 -6.22 -13.98
CA ALA A 79 -1.19 -5.66 -14.75
C ALA A 79 -2.14 -4.75 -13.93
N LYS A 80 -1.94 -4.67 -12.60
CA LYS A 80 -2.78 -3.87 -11.72
C LYS A 80 -2.51 -2.38 -11.86
N PHE A 81 -3.56 -1.58 -11.66
CA PHE A 81 -3.45 -0.15 -11.46
C PHE A 81 -2.98 0.14 -10.03
N GLY A 82 -1.70 0.50 -9.88
CA GLY A 82 -1.04 0.62 -8.56
C GLY A 82 -1.25 1.96 -7.85
N TRP A 83 -1.68 3.01 -8.55
CA TRP A 83 -1.88 4.34 -7.95
C TRP A 83 -3.11 4.39 -7.04
N GLY A 84 -4.25 3.93 -7.56
CA GLY A 84 -5.54 4.21 -6.95
C GLY A 84 -6.08 5.59 -7.34
N ASN A 85 -7.40 5.73 -7.30
CA ASN A 85 -8.16 6.97 -7.46
C ASN A 85 -9.57 6.76 -6.88
N LEU A 86 -10.42 7.79 -6.89
CA LEU A 86 -11.81 7.67 -6.40
C LEU A 86 -12.57 6.53 -7.10
N ARG A 87 -12.34 6.35 -8.40
CA ARG A 87 -13.02 5.29 -9.15
C ARG A 87 -12.63 3.90 -8.65
N SER A 88 -11.35 3.63 -8.45
CA SER A 88 -10.87 2.30 -8.04
C SER A 88 -11.07 2.01 -6.56
N LEU A 89 -11.02 3.03 -5.70
CA LEU A 89 -11.05 2.89 -4.24
C LEU A 89 -12.42 3.17 -3.61
N ARG A 90 -13.33 3.84 -4.32
CA ARG A 90 -14.68 4.14 -3.83
C ARG A 90 -15.76 3.64 -4.79
N ASP A 91 -15.77 4.15 -6.02
CA ASP A 91 -16.93 3.95 -6.91
C ASP A 91 -17.10 2.48 -7.34
N ILE A 92 -16.01 1.79 -7.73
CA ILE A 92 -16.03 0.37 -8.10
C ILE A 92 -16.39 -0.52 -6.89
N PRO A 93 -15.74 -0.39 -5.72
CA PRO A 93 -16.16 -1.11 -4.52
C PRO A 93 -17.65 -0.91 -4.21
N HIS A 94 -18.14 0.34 -4.18
CA HIS A 94 -19.55 0.63 -3.89
C HIS A 94 -20.50 -0.03 -4.89
N GLN A 95 -20.16 -0.05 -6.18
CA GLN A 95 -20.98 -0.72 -7.22
C GLN A 95 -21.02 -2.24 -7.07
N LEU A 96 -19.91 -2.87 -6.68
CA LEU A 96 -19.87 -4.33 -6.46
C LEU A 96 -20.71 -4.74 -5.24
N LEU A 97 -20.85 -3.86 -4.26
CA LEU A 97 -21.56 -4.08 -3.00
C LEU A 97 -23.03 -3.68 -3.05
N ALA A 98 -23.42 -2.74 -3.91
CA ALA A 98 -24.82 -2.44 -4.19
C ALA A 98 -25.60 -3.66 -4.74
N ASN A 99 -24.90 -4.71 -5.16
CA ASN A 99 -25.46 -6.00 -5.58
C ASN A 99 -25.55 -7.02 -4.42
N GLY A 100 -25.21 -6.66 -3.17
CA GLY A 100 -25.25 -7.52 -1.98
C GLY A 100 -25.10 -6.78 -0.63
N ASP A 101 -26.18 -6.82 0.17
CA ASP A 101 -26.29 -6.72 1.64
C ASP A 101 -25.63 -5.58 2.45
N CYS A 102 -25.03 -4.55 1.85
CA CYS A 102 -24.53 -3.40 2.62
C CYS A 102 -24.82 -2.04 1.96
N ASP A 103 -25.60 -1.20 2.66
CA ASP A 103 -25.99 0.15 2.25
C ASP A 103 -24.88 1.20 2.47
N ASP A 104 -23.74 0.82 3.05
CA ASP A 104 -22.66 1.73 3.41
C ASP A 104 -21.33 1.37 2.72
N GLY A 105 -21.01 2.10 1.66
CA GLY A 105 -19.78 1.89 0.88
C GLY A 105 -18.48 2.24 1.63
N GLN A 106 -18.54 3.11 2.65
CA GLN A 106 -17.36 3.44 3.46
C GLN A 106 -16.99 2.27 4.36
N ALA A 107 -17.98 1.66 5.01
CA ALA A 107 -17.81 0.47 5.83
C ALA A 107 -17.12 -0.68 5.06
N ALA A 108 -17.44 -0.83 3.78
CA ALA A 108 -16.84 -1.87 2.97
C ALA A 108 -15.41 -1.56 2.52
N THR A 109 -15.12 -0.29 2.18
CA THR A 109 -13.74 0.16 1.95
C THR A 109 -12.87 -0.11 3.18
N LEU A 110 -13.38 0.20 4.38
CA LEU A 110 -12.71 -0.11 5.64
C LEU A 110 -12.52 -1.62 5.86
N ALA A 111 -13.52 -2.44 5.56
CA ALA A 111 -13.43 -3.89 5.68
C ALA A 111 -12.33 -4.45 4.76
N GLN A 112 -12.20 -3.92 3.54
CA GLN A 112 -11.11 -4.28 2.62
C GLN A 112 -9.74 -3.84 3.14
N MET A 113 -9.63 -2.62 3.68
CA MET A 113 -8.39 -2.13 4.31
C MET A 113 -7.98 -3.00 5.50
N ARG A 114 -8.92 -3.37 6.37
CA ARG A 114 -8.69 -4.30 7.49
C ARG A 114 -8.21 -5.66 7.00
N THR A 115 -8.90 -6.23 6.01
CA THR A 115 -8.52 -7.51 5.41
C THR A 115 -7.11 -7.47 4.81
N PHE A 116 -6.75 -6.37 4.14
CA PHE A 116 -5.41 -6.18 3.60
C PHE A 116 -4.35 -6.06 4.71
N PHE A 117 -4.64 -5.27 5.75
CA PHE A 117 -3.77 -5.11 6.91
C PHE A 117 -3.49 -6.46 7.58
N ASP A 118 -4.54 -7.19 7.96
CA ASP A 118 -4.43 -8.49 8.65
C ASP A 118 -3.65 -9.52 7.83
N ARG A 119 -3.71 -9.42 6.49
CA ARG A 119 -3.04 -10.35 5.58
C ARG A 119 -1.56 -10.05 5.38
N TYR A 120 -1.17 -8.77 5.35
CA TYR A 120 0.17 -8.36 4.90
C TYR A 120 1.03 -7.69 5.97
N TYR A 121 0.43 -7.16 7.05
CA TYR A 121 1.13 -6.45 8.12
C TYR A 121 1.42 -7.36 9.33
N TYR A 122 2.46 -8.18 9.21
CA TYR A 122 2.95 -9.05 10.29
C TYR A 122 4.49 -9.07 10.32
N ALA A 123 5.07 -9.39 11.48
CA ALA A 123 6.49 -9.19 11.78
C ALA A 123 7.44 -9.88 10.76
N THR A 124 7.13 -11.11 10.35
CA THR A 124 7.99 -11.88 9.43
C THR A 124 7.99 -11.31 7.99
N ASN A 125 6.99 -10.49 7.65
CA ASN A 125 6.91 -9.75 6.39
C ASN A 125 7.56 -8.35 6.45
N MET A 126 8.01 -7.92 7.63
CA MET A 126 8.56 -6.59 7.84
C MET A 126 10.09 -6.60 7.93
N ARG A 127 10.66 -5.42 7.67
CA ARG A 127 12.08 -5.11 7.89
C ARG A 127 12.16 -3.75 8.56
N LEU A 128 12.98 -3.65 9.61
CA LEU A 128 13.16 -2.44 10.39
C LEU A 128 14.64 -2.08 10.42
N VAL A 129 14.93 -0.80 10.23
CA VAL A 129 16.25 -0.21 10.44
C VAL A 129 16.09 0.95 11.40
N VAL A 130 16.86 0.95 12.48
CA VAL A 130 16.91 2.05 13.45
C VAL A 130 18.35 2.54 13.53
N GLN A 131 18.53 3.84 13.37
CA GLN A 131 19.81 4.53 13.54
C GLN A 131 19.65 5.55 14.66
N GLY A 132 20.56 5.52 15.64
CA GLY A 132 20.55 6.46 16.77
C GLY A 132 21.86 6.46 17.54
N ALA A 133 22.04 7.45 18.41
CA ALA A 133 23.21 7.61 19.26
C ALA A 133 23.13 6.73 20.52
N ALA A 134 23.12 5.40 20.33
CA ALA A 134 23.14 4.41 21.41
C ALA A 134 23.99 3.19 21.00
N THR A 135 24.40 2.37 21.97
CA THR A 135 25.08 1.10 21.68
C THR A 135 24.15 0.12 20.97
N LEU A 136 24.70 -0.86 20.25
CA LEU A 136 23.90 -1.88 19.57
C LEU A 136 23.00 -2.65 20.54
N ASP A 137 23.50 -2.99 21.73
CA ASP A 137 22.73 -3.71 22.75
C ASP A 137 21.54 -2.87 23.23
N GLN A 138 21.74 -1.56 23.46
CA GLN A 138 20.67 -0.65 23.83
C GLN A 138 19.63 -0.48 22.71
N LEU A 139 20.09 -0.35 21.46
CA LEU A 139 19.20 -0.25 20.31
C LEU A 139 18.35 -1.51 20.17
N GLN A 140 18.97 -2.69 20.27
CA GLN A 140 18.29 -3.97 20.19
C GLN A 140 17.24 -4.11 21.29
N GLN A 141 17.61 -3.85 22.55
CA GLN A 141 16.68 -3.98 23.68
C GLN A 141 15.44 -3.09 23.51
N GLN A 142 15.63 -1.84 23.08
CA GLN A 142 14.52 -0.90 22.86
C GLN A 142 13.65 -1.32 21.66
N VAL A 143 14.27 -1.75 20.57
CA VAL A 143 13.55 -2.23 19.38
C VAL A 143 12.72 -3.47 19.71
N GLU A 144 13.28 -4.44 20.43
CA GLU A 144 12.54 -5.64 20.86
C GLU A 144 11.37 -5.28 21.79
N SER A 145 11.59 -4.33 22.71
CA SER A 145 10.53 -3.86 23.61
C SER A 145 9.38 -3.17 22.87
N ILE A 146 9.66 -2.41 21.81
CA ILE A 146 8.65 -1.62 21.08
C ILE A 146 8.00 -2.45 19.98
N PHE A 147 8.78 -3.11 19.13
CA PHE A 147 8.30 -3.82 17.94
C PHE A 147 7.99 -5.29 18.17
N GLY A 148 8.37 -5.86 19.33
CA GLY A 148 8.10 -7.26 19.67
C GLY A 148 6.61 -7.60 19.84
N VAL A 149 5.75 -6.59 19.95
CA VAL A 149 4.28 -6.75 20.02
C VAL A 149 3.64 -7.05 18.66
N ILE A 150 4.36 -6.84 17.54
CA ILE A 150 3.80 -7.13 16.21
C ILE A 150 3.68 -8.66 16.04
N PRO A 151 2.50 -9.17 15.67
CA PRO A 151 2.29 -10.61 15.52
C PRO A 151 3.18 -11.19 14.42
N ALA A 152 3.77 -12.36 14.67
CA ALA A 152 4.51 -13.13 13.68
C ALA A 152 3.61 -14.20 13.04
N GLN A 153 3.76 -14.41 11.74
CA GLN A 153 3.05 -15.44 10.98
C GLN A 153 3.97 -15.99 9.87
N PRO A 154 3.74 -17.21 9.37
CA PRO A 154 4.50 -17.75 8.24
C PRO A 154 4.40 -16.82 7.02
N ARG A 155 5.49 -16.73 6.26
CA ARG A 155 5.50 -15.92 5.04
C ARG A 155 4.49 -16.45 4.04
N LEU A 156 3.73 -15.53 3.47
CA LEU A 156 2.90 -15.83 2.31
C LEU A 156 3.77 -16.32 1.17
N THR A 157 3.34 -17.37 0.50
CA THR A 157 3.99 -17.85 -0.72
C THR A 157 3.79 -16.82 -1.83
N CYS A 158 4.89 -16.30 -2.37
CA CYS A 158 4.82 -15.43 -3.53
C CYS A 158 4.34 -16.27 -4.75
N PRO A 159 3.28 -15.84 -5.46
CA PRO A 159 2.87 -16.52 -6.68
C PRO A 159 4.02 -16.48 -7.68
N ARG A 160 4.51 -17.65 -8.06
CA ARG A 160 5.50 -17.76 -9.14
C ARG A 160 4.75 -17.69 -10.46
N TYR A 161 4.97 -16.64 -11.22
CA TYR A 161 4.48 -16.53 -12.59
C TYR A 161 5.46 -17.26 -13.51
N PRO A 162 5.04 -18.37 -14.15
CA PRO A 162 5.96 -19.24 -14.90
C PRO A 162 6.36 -18.67 -16.27
N TYR A 163 5.84 -17.52 -16.67
CA TYR A 163 6.06 -16.96 -17.99
C TYR A 163 7.11 -15.85 -17.97
N PRO A 164 8.09 -15.86 -18.90
CA PRO A 164 8.87 -14.66 -19.19
C PRO A 164 7.90 -13.56 -19.64
N ILE A 165 8.19 -12.31 -19.30
CA ILE A 165 7.44 -11.14 -19.77
C ILE A 165 7.59 -11.11 -21.30
N VAL A 166 6.64 -11.71 -22.02
CA VAL A 166 6.56 -11.60 -23.47
C VAL A 166 6.14 -10.17 -23.76
N GLN A 167 7.03 -9.39 -24.36
CA GLN A 167 6.70 -8.02 -24.77
C GLN A 167 5.56 -8.08 -25.79
N PRO A 168 4.47 -7.30 -25.62
CA PRO A 168 3.47 -7.22 -26.65
C PRO A 168 4.09 -6.68 -27.93
N THR A 169 3.77 -7.34 -29.03
CA THR A 169 4.33 -7.05 -30.35
C THR A 169 3.61 -5.87 -31.02
N ASN A 170 2.49 -5.40 -30.46
CA ASN A 170 1.68 -4.31 -31.02
C ASN A 170 0.95 -3.48 -29.95
N LEU A 171 1.01 -2.16 -30.04
CA LEU A 171 0.30 -1.22 -29.14
C LEU A 171 -1.23 -1.21 -29.36
N ALA A 172 -1.72 -1.69 -30.52
CA ALA A 172 -3.13 -1.65 -30.89
C ALA A 172 -4.02 -2.61 -30.08
N ASP A 173 -3.43 -3.56 -29.35
CA ASP A 173 -4.15 -4.60 -28.60
C ASP A 173 -4.47 -4.18 -27.14
N LEU A 174 -4.15 -2.94 -26.76
CA LEU A 174 -4.44 -2.42 -25.43
C LEU A 174 -5.93 -2.06 -25.29
N PRO A 175 -6.62 -2.44 -24.17
CA PRO A 175 -8.03 -2.12 -23.96
C PRO A 175 -8.33 -0.62 -24.06
N SER A 176 -9.44 -0.27 -24.70
CA SER A 176 -9.84 1.12 -25.00
C SER A 176 -10.19 1.98 -23.77
N CYS A 177 -10.27 1.40 -22.58
CA CYS A 177 -10.64 2.10 -21.35
C CYS A 177 -9.55 3.03 -20.76
N PHE A 178 -8.40 3.17 -21.42
CA PHE A 178 -7.23 3.91 -20.90
C PHE A 178 -6.97 5.28 -21.55
N PHE A 179 -7.68 5.63 -22.62
CA PHE A 179 -7.62 6.95 -23.24
C PHE A 179 -9.02 7.56 -23.31
N ALA A 180 -9.60 7.88 -22.16
CA ALA A 180 -10.66 8.89 -22.12
C ALA A 180 -10.00 10.27 -22.11
N SER A 181 -10.06 10.93 -23.27
CA SER A 181 -9.83 12.35 -23.51
C SER A 181 -10.73 13.23 -22.64
#